data_AF-A0A370IPK3-F1
#
_entry.id   AF-A0A370IPK3-F1
#
_cell.length_a   1.000
_cell.length_b   1.000
_cell.length_c   1.000
_cell.angle_alpha   90.00
_cell.angle_beta   90.00
_cell.angle_gamma   90.00
#
_symmetry.space_group_name_H-M   'P 1'
#
loop_
_entity.id
_entity.type
_entity.pdbx_description
1 polymer ?
#
loop_
_entity_poly.entity_id
_entity_poly.type
_entity_poly.pdbx_seq_one_letter_code
_entity_poly.pdbx_strand_id
1 'polypeptide(L)' 'MRYTLREVTVRISIFNLARRGTCDMSLEMEYDCPECDNSQFWRTAYTELHLGEKTKWRCSECGYGFININDGISTADA' A
#
# COMPACT_ATOMS: atom_id res chain seq x y z
N MET A 1 -57.43 -14.93 9.23
CA MET A 1 -56.14 -14.89 9.94
C MET A 1 -55.10 -14.40 8.95
N ARG A 2 -54.52 -13.22 9.20
CA ARG A 2 -53.58 -12.55 8.31
C ARG A 2 -52.19 -12.75 8.88
N TYR A 3 -51.36 -13.54 8.19
CA TYR A 3 -49.96 -13.71 8.56
C TYR A 3 -49.17 -12.50 8.05
N THR A 4 -48.78 -11.60 8.95
CA THR A 4 -47.88 -10.49 8.63
C THR A 4 -46.46 -11.04 8.59
N LEU A 5 -45.89 -11.19 7.39
CA LEU A 5 -44.47 -11.44 7.23
C LEU A 5 -43.70 -10.20 7.71
N ARG A 6 -42.88 -10.38 8.74
CA ARG A 6 -41.91 -9.37 9.21
C ARG A 6 -40.85 -9.21 8.14
N GLU A 7 -40.92 -8.13 7.38
CA GLU A 7 -39.84 -7.68 6.51
C GLU A 7 -38.69 -7.20 7.40
N VAL A 8 -37.71 -8.05 7.63
CA VAL A 8 -36.45 -7.66 8.29
C VAL A 8 -35.65 -6.91 7.24
N THR A 9 -35.78 -5.59 7.24
CA THR A 9 -34.99 -4.69 6.38
C THR A 9 -33.54 -4.74 6.86
N VAL A 10 -32.72 -5.56 6.21
CA VAL A 10 -31.27 -5.59 6.46
C VAL A 10 -30.70 -4.26 6.00
N ARG A 11 -30.33 -3.40 6.95
CA ARG A 11 -29.63 -2.13 6.69
C ARG A 11 -28.18 -2.46 6.32
N ILE A 12 -27.96 -2.85 5.07
CA ILE A 12 -26.61 -2.88 4.52
C ILE A 12 -26.16 -1.42 4.44
N SER A 13 -25.27 -1.02 5.35
CA SER A 13 -24.69 0.31 5.40
C SER A 13 -23.67 0.44 4.26
N ILE A 14 -24.16 0.66 3.04
CA ILE A 14 -23.34 0.96 1.86
C ILE A 14 -23.05 2.46 1.89
N PHE A 15 -22.24 2.92 2.85
CA PHE A 15 -21.70 4.27 2.85
C PHE A 15 -20.23 4.20 3.26
N ASN A 16 -19.34 4.22 2.26
CA ASN A 16 -18.21 5.15 2.12
C ASN A 16 -17.34 4.70 0.93
N LEU A 17 -17.59 5.27 -0.26
CA LEU A 17 -16.58 5.38 -1.30
C LEU A 17 -15.49 6.32 -0.76
N ALA A 18 -14.33 5.80 -0.40
CA ALA A 18 -13.00 6.39 -0.59
C ALA A 18 -11.95 5.65 0.24
N ARG A 19 -11.46 4.52 -0.26
CA ARG A 19 -10.01 4.32 -0.23
C ARG A 19 -9.55 4.52 -1.65
N ARG A 20 -9.20 5.78 -1.96
CA ARG A 20 -8.28 6.05 -3.06
C ARG A 20 -6.94 5.47 -2.62
N GLY A 21 -6.78 4.15 -2.72
CA GLY A 21 -5.46 3.56 -2.84
C GLY A 21 -4.93 4.15 -4.14
N THR A 22 -4.09 5.16 -4.03
CA THR A 22 -3.23 5.54 -5.15
C THR A 22 -2.33 4.34 -5.34
N CYS A 23 -2.71 3.41 -6.21
CA CYS A 23 -1.76 2.43 -6.71
C CYS A 23 -0.66 3.25 -7.36
N ASP A 24 0.41 3.48 -6.60
CA ASP A 24 1.62 4.10 -7.10
C ASP A 24 2.19 3.12 -8.10
N MET A 25 1.93 3.38 -9.39
CA MET A 25 2.40 2.54 -10.48
C MET A 25 3.85 2.85 -10.85
N SER A 26 4.49 3.77 -10.14
CA SER A 26 5.88 4.17 -10.33
C SER A 26 6.79 2.96 -10.11
N LEU A 27 7.57 2.61 -11.14
CA LEU A 27 8.56 1.54 -11.08
C LEU A 27 9.91 2.04 -10.57
N GLU A 28 10.07 3.36 -10.51
CA GLU A 28 11.30 4.07 -10.15
C GLU A 28 10.97 5.12 -9.09
N MET A 29 11.87 5.28 -8.13
CA MET A 29 11.77 6.32 -7.11
C MET A 29 13.14 6.93 -6.83
N GLU A 30 13.14 8.18 -6.38
CA GLU A 30 14.33 8.87 -5.91
C GLU A 30 14.34 8.87 -4.38
N TYR A 31 15.34 8.21 -3.77
CA TYR A 31 15.55 8.13 -2.34
C TYR A 31 17.04 8.09 -2.06
N ASP A 32 17.53 8.83 -1.07
CA ASP A 32 18.97 8.89 -0.78
C ASP A 32 19.46 7.60 -0.14
N CYS A 33 20.41 6.90 -0.78
CA CYS A 33 20.90 5.64 -0.24
C CYS A 33 21.90 5.91 0.91
N PRO A 34 21.71 5.31 2.10
CA PRO A 34 22.68 5.48 3.20
C PRO A 34 24.01 4.74 2.96
N GLU A 35 24.06 3.80 2.02
CA GLU A 35 25.23 2.95 1.74
C GLU A 35 26.03 3.40 0.51
N CYS A 36 25.47 4.23 -0.39
CA CYS A 36 26.15 4.69 -1.59
C CYS A 36 25.70 6.08 -2.02
N ASP A 37 26.51 6.74 -2.87
CA ASP A 37 26.26 8.10 -3.38
C ASP A 37 25.16 8.17 -4.46
N ASN A 38 24.26 7.18 -4.51
CA ASN A 38 23.20 7.09 -5.52
C ASN A 38 21.83 7.23 -4.86
N SER A 39 20.93 7.93 -5.56
CA SER A 39 19.57 8.17 -5.12
C SER A 39 18.52 7.37 -5.91
N GLN A 40 18.93 6.56 -6.89
CA GLN A 40 18.00 5.86 -7.76
C GLN A 40 17.62 4.46 -7.24
N PHE A 41 16.32 4.25 -7.07
CA PHE A 41 15.73 3.00 -6.61
C PHE A 41 14.69 2.50 -7.60
N TRP A 42 14.63 1.17 -7.75
CA TRP A 42 13.67 0.49 -8.60
C TRP A 42 12.79 -0.45 -7.78
N ARG A 43 11.54 -0.57 -8.20
CA ARG A 43 10.55 -1.41 -7.54
C ARG A 43 10.76 -2.87 -7.91
N THR A 44 11.07 -3.71 -6.92
CA THR A 44 11.29 -5.14 -7.12
C THR A 44 10.02 -5.97 -6.92
N ALA A 45 9.15 -5.54 -6.00
CA ALA A 45 7.91 -6.25 -5.70
C ALA A 45 6.86 -5.32 -5.10
N TYR A 46 5.60 -5.68 -5.30
CA TYR A 46 4.44 -5.02 -4.74
C TYR A 46 3.49 -6.10 -4.22
N THR A 47 2.89 -5.87 -3.05
CA THR A 47 1.89 -6.77 -2.47
C THR A 47 0.87 -5.98 -1.67
N GLU A 48 -0.40 -6.21 -1.94
CA GLU A 48 -1.49 -5.67 -1.15
C GLU A 48 -1.71 -6.54 0.09
N LEU A 49 -1.67 -5.91 1.27
CA LEU A 49 -1.99 -6.53 2.54
C LEU A 49 -3.25 -5.89 3.11
N HIS A 50 -3.92 -6.58 4.03
CA HIS A 50 -5.03 -5.98 4.79
C HIS A 50 -4.62 -4.70 5.55
N LEU A 51 -3.34 -4.57 5.88
CA LEU A 51 -2.75 -3.40 6.54
C LEU A 51 -2.35 -2.27 5.58
N GLY A 52 -2.38 -2.51 4.26
CA GLY A 52 -1.95 -1.56 3.23
C GLY A 52 -1.05 -2.21 2.17
N GLU A 53 -0.63 -1.40 1.20
CA GLU A 53 0.26 -1.81 0.11
C GLU A 53 1.70 -1.83 0.58
N LYS A 54 2.37 -2.96 0.40
CA LYS A 54 3.78 -3.18 0.70
C LYS A 54 4.57 -3.14 -0.60
N THR A 55 5.46 -2.18 -0.71
CA THR A 55 6.37 -2.02 -1.86
C THR A 55 7.80 -2.30 -1.44
N LYS A 56 8.52 -3.04 -2.26
CA LYS A 56 9.96 -3.32 -2.07
C LYS A 56 10.76 -2.51 -3.08
N TRP A 57 11.71 -1.75 -2.58
CA TRP A 57 12.59 -0.90 -3.36
C TRP A 57 14.02 -1.41 -3.25
N ARG A 58 14.78 -1.29 -4.34
CA ARG A 58 16.18 -1.70 -4.39
C ARG A 58 17.00 -0.65 -5.14
N CYS A 59 18.17 -0.32 -4.61
CA CYS A 59 19.14 0.56 -5.24
C CYS A 59 19.73 -0.12 -6.49
N SER A 60 19.96 0.63 -7.55
CA SER A 60 20.55 0.10 -8.80
C SER A 60 22.03 -0.27 -8.65
N GLU A 61 22.77 0.35 -7.74
CA GLU A 61 24.24 0.22 -7.65
C GLU A 61 24.69 -0.72 -6.54
N CYS A 62 24.28 -0.48 -5.28
CA CYS A 62 24.78 -1.25 -4.13
C CYS A 62 23.89 -2.45 -3.75
N GLY A 63 22.67 -2.52 -4.30
CA GLY A 63 21.70 -3.56 -3.99
C GLY A 63 20.99 -3.41 -2.64
N TYR A 64 21.22 -2.31 -1.90
CA TYR A 64 20.46 -1.93 -0.70
C TYR A 64 18.97 -1.90 -1.04
N GLY A 65 18.14 -2.45 -0.16
CA GLY A 65 16.71 -2.50 -0.40
C GLY A 65 15.92 -2.29 0.87
N PHE A 66 14.85 -1.52 0.75
CA PHE A 66 13.95 -1.20 1.84
C PHE A 66 12.51 -1.51 1.44
N ILE A 67 11.65 -1.49 2.44
CA ILE A 67 10.23 -1.78 2.30
C ILE A 67 9.47 -0.54 2.75
N ASN A 68 8.49 -0.14 1.95
CA ASN A 68 7.54 0.91 2.30
C ASN A 68 6.13 0.28 2.41
N ILE A 69 5.39 0.58 3.46
CA ILE A 69 3.99 0.20 3.60
C ILE A 69 3.11 1.45 3.67
N ASN A 70 2.33 1.63 2.60
CA ASN A 70 1.29 2.63 2.32
C ASN A 70 1.62 4.11 2.60
N ASP A 71 1.99 4.51 3.83
CA ASP A 71 2.34 5.91 4.12
C ASP A 71 2.96 6.14 5.52
N GLY A 72 3.67 5.17 6.10
CA GLY A 72 4.25 5.44 7.43
C GLY A 72 5.15 4.39 8.04
N ILE A 73 5.34 3.26 7.36
CA ILE A 73 6.24 2.22 7.83
C ILE A 73 7.27 2.01 6.72
N SER A 74 8.39 2.68 6.87
CA SER A 74 9.58 2.54 6.05
C SER A 74 10.67 1.87 6.87
N THR A 75 11.37 0.89 6.30
CA THR A 75 12.59 0.33 6.90
C THR A 75 13.85 1.13 6.53
N ALA A 76 13.70 2.22 5.77
CA ALA A 76 14.82 3.04 5.32
C ALA A 76 15.39 3.96 6.41
N ASP A 77 14.60 4.27 7.44
CA ASP A 77 14.96 5.17 8.55
C ASP A 77 15.43 4.44 9.83
N ALA A 78 15.61 3.12 9.78
CA ALA A 78 15.87 2.27 10.95
C ALA A 78 17.37 2.06 11.25
#